data_AF-A0A7R9M1M8-F1
#
_entry.id   AF-A0A7R9M1M8-F1
#
_cell.length_a   1.000
_cell.length_b   1.000
_cell.length_c   1.000
_cell.angle_alpha   90.00
_cell.angle_beta   90.00
_cell.angle_gamma   90.00
#
_symmetry.space_group_name_H-M   'P 1'
#
loop_
_entity.id
_entity.type
_entity.pdbx_description
1 polymer ?
#
loop_
_entity_poly.entity_id
_entity_poly.type
_entity_poly.pdbx_seq_one_letter_code
_entity_poly.pdbx_strand_id
1 'polypeptide(L)'
;MIRWSEPVYHAYQLVHSHGIPDENIIVMHYDDLAQNEDNPTKGIVVNEPNGTNVYNKVPKDYIGVEVNPLTFLAVLRADPVLVHMHKKVLNSGPNDHVFIYFVDHGAPGLIQFPHYSDAIHAEDLNKALIDMHQNKRFAKLVFYLETCYSGSMFDNLLPNDMNVYAVTSSGPQELSYGCCFDKLRDAYVAGYFSTNWFADWQKHDVLTETLDAQYDYIKSKVDLFDPRFNETYHQHAQHYGDLSIGKLPLAQFLGSKNLDMPEVNTKLNDESEPCTFVSTQDMPVRMLQMKIESTDDISIRDKYTEQLDELLNGRQYVDKVFDEYVNSIQHIIPNIESNAILNTKQELNNRHCYRQLVDTFHQKCLHLGLRGTCPDKMMAVRANLMFIMATVKAGDKRTSTLHFERGTLLVQPESILHSRLSLPSLIHQSNLFTNR
;
A
#
# COMPACT_ATOMS: atom_id res chain seq x y z
N MET A 1 -13.99 -0.51 6.37
CA MET A 1 -12.76 -0.19 5.61
C MET A 1 -11.64 -0.89 6.35
N ILE A 2 -10.84 -1.71 5.67
CA ILE A 2 -9.61 -2.24 6.27
C ILE A 2 -8.67 -1.07 6.38
N ARG A 3 -8.12 -0.86 7.57
CA ARG A 3 -7.09 0.14 7.79
C ARG A 3 -5.86 -0.63 8.18
N TRP A 4 -4.70 -0.12 7.80
CA TRP A 4 -3.43 -0.78 8.03
C TRP A 4 -2.74 -0.19 9.28
N SER A 5 -3.50 0.29 10.26
CA SER A 5 -2.92 0.94 11.46
C SER A 5 -2.56 -0.08 12.55
N GLU A 6 -3.19 -1.26 12.57
CA GLU A 6 -2.91 -2.35 13.51
C GLU A 6 -1.45 -2.81 13.46
N PRO A 7 -0.86 -3.09 12.28
CA PRO A 7 0.56 -3.43 12.20
C PRO A 7 1.49 -2.29 12.62
N VAL A 8 1.15 -1.03 12.32
CA VAL A 8 1.93 0.15 12.78
C VAL A 8 1.97 0.20 14.32
N TYR A 9 0.84 -0.06 14.96
CA TYR A 9 0.74 -0.11 16.41
C TYR A 9 1.57 -1.26 16.99
N HIS A 10 1.53 -2.44 16.38
CA HIS A 10 2.34 -3.57 16.81
C HIS A 10 3.84 -3.28 16.67
N ALA A 11 4.27 -2.72 15.52
CA ALA A 11 5.65 -2.30 15.30
C ALA A 11 6.12 -1.32 16.39
N TYR A 12 5.28 -0.33 16.77
CA TYR A 12 5.56 0.58 17.89
C TYR A 12 5.78 -0.18 19.20
N GLN A 13 4.89 -1.11 19.56
CA GLN A 13 5.05 -1.88 20.80
C GLN A 13 6.37 -2.66 20.82
N LEU A 14 6.77 -3.23 19.67
CA LEU A 14 8.04 -3.95 19.55
C LEU A 14 9.24 -3.02 19.74
N VAL A 15 9.37 -1.95 18.96
CA VAL A 15 10.53 -1.03 19.09
C VAL A 15 10.60 -0.37 20.47
N HIS A 16 9.45 0.01 21.04
CA HIS A 16 9.38 0.67 22.35
C HIS A 16 9.80 -0.29 23.46
N SER A 17 9.28 -1.53 23.44
CA SER A 17 9.63 -2.55 24.42
C SER A 17 11.11 -2.95 24.33
N HIS A 18 11.69 -2.98 23.12
CA HIS A 18 13.12 -3.23 22.89
C HIS A 18 14.02 -2.01 23.17
N GLY A 19 13.45 -0.95 23.73
CA GLY A 19 14.20 0.13 24.39
C GLY A 19 14.47 1.35 23.53
N ILE A 20 13.87 1.47 22.34
CA ILE A 20 13.92 2.72 21.58
C ILE A 20 12.97 3.73 22.27
N PRO A 21 13.46 4.91 22.68
CA PRO A 21 12.64 5.89 23.38
C PRO A 21 11.68 6.62 22.42
N ASP A 22 10.52 7.05 22.91
CA ASP A 22 9.47 7.69 22.09
C ASP A 22 9.93 8.98 21.40
N GLU A 23 10.95 9.66 21.92
CA GLU A 23 11.57 10.83 21.27
C GLU A 23 12.24 10.48 19.92
N ASN A 24 12.63 9.21 19.74
CA ASN A 24 13.23 8.68 18.52
C ASN A 24 12.25 7.85 17.66
N ILE A 25 10.99 7.75 18.07
CA ILE A 25 9.94 7.05 17.31
C ILE A 25 8.94 8.08 16.79
N ILE A 26 8.67 8.03 15.49
CA ILE A 26 7.68 8.89 14.82
C ILE A 26 6.57 7.99 14.29
N VAL A 27 5.33 8.19 14.75
CA VAL A 27 4.19 7.40 14.30
C VAL A 27 3.22 8.26 13.49
N MET A 28 2.99 7.84 12.25
CA MET A 28 1.97 8.40 11.36
C MET A 28 0.84 7.38 11.17
N HIS A 29 -0.36 7.68 11.65
CA HIS A 29 -1.51 6.76 11.57
C HIS A 29 -2.83 7.53 11.60
N TYR A 30 -3.89 7.02 10.97
CA TYR A 30 -5.11 7.81 10.84
C TYR A 30 -5.89 8.01 12.16
N ASP A 31 -5.60 7.17 13.17
CA ASP A 31 -6.15 7.21 14.53
C ASP A 31 -7.67 7.02 14.65
N ASP A 32 -8.26 6.19 13.80
CA ASP A 32 -9.73 6.03 13.76
C ASP A 32 -10.24 4.59 13.95
N LEU A 33 -9.38 3.70 14.44
CA LEU A 33 -9.73 2.32 14.78
C LEU A 33 -10.19 2.14 16.22
N ALA A 34 -9.45 2.71 17.17
CA ALA A 34 -9.68 2.45 18.59
C ALA A 34 -11.07 2.91 19.06
N GLN A 35 -11.58 4.02 18.52
CA GLN A 35 -12.89 4.57 18.88
C GLN A 35 -13.97 4.33 17.82
N ASN A 36 -13.64 3.65 16.72
CA ASN A 36 -14.54 3.40 15.59
C ASN A 36 -15.86 2.79 16.06
N GLU A 37 -17.02 3.25 15.56
CA GLU A 37 -18.34 2.71 15.89
C GLU A 37 -18.43 1.19 15.73
N ASP A 38 -17.78 0.66 14.69
CA ASP A 38 -17.74 -0.78 14.39
C ASP A 38 -16.77 -1.56 15.29
N ASN A 39 -15.96 -0.89 16.11
CA ASN A 39 -15.06 -1.57 17.05
C ASN A 39 -15.83 -2.02 18.30
N PRO A 40 -16.01 -3.33 18.52
CA PRO A 40 -16.74 -3.89 19.67
C PRO A 40 -16.00 -3.68 21.00
N THR A 41 -14.70 -3.37 20.95
CA THR A 41 -13.84 -3.17 22.12
C THR A 41 -13.20 -1.79 22.07
N LYS A 42 -13.94 -0.74 22.46
CA LYS A 42 -13.47 0.65 22.42
C LYS A 42 -12.14 0.83 23.17
N GLY A 43 -11.20 1.52 22.56
CA GLY A 43 -9.85 1.74 23.07
C GLY A 43 -8.89 0.55 22.91
N ILE A 44 -9.36 -0.57 22.35
CA ILE A 44 -8.57 -1.77 22.11
C ILE A 44 -8.45 -2.01 20.62
N VAL A 45 -7.20 -2.15 20.17
CA VAL A 45 -6.85 -2.57 18.82
C VAL A 45 -5.91 -3.75 18.95
N VAL A 46 -6.13 -4.79 18.14
CA VAL A 46 -5.33 -6.02 18.14
C VAL A 46 -4.73 -6.21 16.75
N ASN A 47 -3.58 -6.87 16.66
CA ASN A 47 -2.96 -7.23 15.38
C ASN A 47 -2.95 -8.75 15.14
N GLU A 48 -3.66 -9.51 15.97
CA GLU A 48 -3.93 -10.93 15.80
C GLU A 48 -5.23 -11.29 16.55
N PRO A 49 -5.93 -12.37 16.18
CA PRO A 49 -7.15 -12.77 16.86
C PRO A 49 -6.84 -13.14 18.32
N ASN A 50 -7.63 -12.61 19.26
CA ASN A 50 -7.38 -12.73 20.71
C ASN A 50 -6.02 -12.18 21.19
N GLY A 51 -5.37 -11.34 20.39
CA GLY A 51 -4.11 -10.68 20.74
C GLY A 51 -4.25 -9.62 21.83
N THR A 52 -3.10 -9.11 22.28
CA THR A 52 -3.03 -8.01 23.24
C THR A 52 -3.36 -6.66 22.60
N ASN A 53 -3.68 -5.66 23.43
CA ASN A 53 -3.96 -4.31 22.93
C ASN A 53 -2.67 -3.63 22.45
N VAL A 54 -2.52 -3.46 21.13
CA VAL A 54 -1.35 -2.80 20.52
C VAL A 54 -1.48 -1.27 20.45
N TYR A 55 -2.66 -0.70 20.71
CA TYR A 55 -2.88 0.76 20.61
C TYR A 55 -2.38 1.57 21.81
N ASN A 56 -2.14 0.91 22.95
CA ASN A 56 -1.82 1.61 24.19
C ASN A 56 -0.52 2.42 24.06
N LYS A 57 -0.55 3.70 24.46
CA LYS A 57 0.58 4.64 24.43
C LYS A 57 1.20 4.93 23.06
N VAL A 58 0.62 4.44 21.97
CA VAL A 58 1.10 4.77 20.62
C VAL A 58 1.13 6.30 20.44
N PRO A 59 2.29 6.89 20.05
CA PRO A 59 2.40 8.32 19.77
C PRO A 59 1.40 8.79 18.71
N LYS A 60 0.95 10.04 18.86
CA LYS A 60 0.06 10.72 17.91
C LYS A 60 0.79 11.85 17.21
N ASP A 61 1.95 11.54 16.62
CA ASP A 61 2.83 12.56 16.02
C ASP A 61 2.17 13.20 14.79
N TYR A 62 1.56 12.38 13.94
CA TYR A 62 0.75 12.79 12.79
C TYR A 62 -0.48 11.90 12.68
N ILE A 63 -1.66 12.51 12.79
CA ILE A 63 -2.94 11.79 12.75
C ILE A 63 -3.93 12.40 11.75
N GLY A 64 -4.91 11.60 11.32
CA GLY A 64 -5.94 12.03 10.38
C GLY A 64 -5.36 12.64 9.10
N VAL A 65 -5.72 13.89 8.82
CA VAL A 65 -5.31 14.64 7.61
C VAL A 65 -3.80 14.87 7.49
N GLU A 66 -3.06 14.80 8.60
CA GLU A 66 -1.61 14.96 8.59
C GLU A 66 -0.88 13.71 8.06
N VAL A 67 -1.58 12.58 7.93
CA VAL A 67 -1.06 11.37 7.32
C VAL A 67 -1.18 11.49 5.80
N ASN A 68 -0.22 12.20 5.20
CA ASN A 68 -0.17 12.45 3.76
C ASN A 68 1.28 12.40 3.20
N PRO A 69 1.43 12.26 1.87
CA PRO A 69 2.72 12.14 1.18
C PRO A 69 3.70 13.27 1.51
N LEU A 70 3.23 14.51 1.51
CA LEU A 70 4.06 15.69 1.74
C LEU A 70 4.64 15.67 3.15
N THR A 71 3.81 15.34 4.12
CA THR A 71 4.21 15.25 5.53
C THR A 71 5.21 14.13 5.75
N PHE A 72 4.97 12.94 5.18
CA PHE A 72 5.91 11.81 5.28
C PHE A 72 7.28 12.18 4.69
N LEU A 73 7.34 12.70 3.46
CA LEU A 73 8.60 13.11 2.83
C LEU A 73 9.27 14.29 3.55
N ALA A 74 8.51 15.17 4.19
CA ALA A 74 9.03 16.26 5.01
C ALA A 74 9.62 15.76 6.33
N VAL A 75 8.98 14.77 6.98
CA VAL A 75 9.50 14.10 8.18
C VAL A 75 10.85 13.46 7.90
N LEU A 76 10.95 12.68 6.81
CA LEU A 76 12.20 12.01 6.40
C LEU A 76 13.37 12.98 6.20
N ARG A 77 13.08 14.17 5.65
CA ARG A 77 14.10 15.20 5.35
C ARG A 77 14.37 16.15 6.52
N ALA A 78 13.66 16.01 7.65
CA ALA A 78 13.53 17.02 8.70
C ALA A 78 13.31 18.43 8.15
N ASP A 79 12.19 18.59 7.47
CA ASP A 79 11.80 19.87 6.89
C ASP A 79 11.80 21.00 7.95
N PRO A 80 12.47 22.14 7.70
CA PRO A 80 12.54 23.25 8.64
C PRO A 80 11.18 23.81 9.06
N VAL A 81 10.16 23.71 8.21
CA VAL A 81 8.79 24.16 8.53
C VAL A 81 8.20 23.30 9.64
N LEU A 82 8.32 21.97 9.53
CA LEU A 82 7.85 21.05 10.58
C LEU A 82 8.61 21.26 11.89
N VAL A 83 9.92 21.48 11.82
CA VAL A 83 10.77 21.80 12.99
C VAL A 83 10.31 23.10 13.65
N HIS A 84 10.05 24.16 12.87
CA HIS A 84 9.57 25.43 13.39
C HIS A 84 8.18 25.32 14.03
N MET A 85 7.34 24.42 13.51
CA MET A 85 6.04 24.08 14.09
C MET A 85 6.13 23.16 15.32
N HIS A 86 7.34 22.86 15.80
CA HIS A 86 7.59 21.92 16.90
C HIS A 86 7.00 20.52 16.66
N LYS A 87 6.84 20.12 15.38
CA LYS A 87 6.42 18.77 15.01
C LYS A 87 7.64 17.85 15.03
N LYS A 88 7.43 16.60 15.46
CA LYS A 88 8.49 15.59 15.52
C LYS A 88 8.91 15.22 14.09
N VAL A 89 10.19 15.29 13.80
CA VAL A 89 10.77 14.92 12.50
C VAL A 89 11.96 13.99 12.71
N LEU A 90 12.42 13.33 11.65
CA LEU A 90 13.58 12.44 11.73
C LEU A 90 14.86 13.27 11.90
N ASN A 91 15.21 13.62 13.13
CA ASN A 91 16.37 14.46 13.45
C ASN A 91 17.67 13.65 13.61
N SER A 92 17.87 12.64 12.76
CA SER A 92 19.05 11.79 12.75
C SER A 92 20.24 12.43 12.02
N GLY A 93 21.44 12.04 12.44
CA GLY A 93 22.74 12.48 11.93
C GLY A 93 23.60 11.34 11.35
N PRO A 94 24.88 11.62 11.06
CA PRO A 94 25.74 10.73 10.26
C PRO A 94 26.11 9.40 10.93
N ASN A 95 25.86 9.27 12.24
CA ASN A 95 26.21 8.07 13.02
C ASN A 95 24.98 7.26 13.43
N ASP A 96 23.77 7.73 13.09
CA ASP A 96 22.53 7.13 13.56
C ASP A 96 22.04 6.07 12.58
N HIS A 97 21.38 5.03 13.11
CA HIS A 97 20.64 4.08 12.30
C HIS A 97 19.18 4.48 12.22
N VAL A 98 18.60 4.35 11.03
CA VAL A 98 17.21 4.69 10.76
C VAL A 98 16.47 3.43 10.34
N PHE A 99 15.34 3.16 10.98
CA PHE A 99 14.39 2.14 10.56
C PHE A 99 13.09 2.82 10.11
N ILE A 100 12.63 2.51 8.91
CA ILE A 100 11.37 2.97 8.36
C ILE A 100 10.50 1.75 8.11
N TYR A 101 9.28 1.77 8.64
CA TYR A 101 8.26 0.78 8.35
C TYR A 101 7.03 1.48 7.77
N PHE A 102 6.57 1.00 6.61
CA PHE A 102 5.39 1.49 5.93
C PHE A 102 4.47 0.33 5.59
N VAL A 103 3.17 0.50 5.85
CA VAL A 103 2.14 -0.49 5.52
C VAL A 103 0.84 0.19 5.11
N ASP A 104 0.39 -0.08 3.90
CA ASP A 104 -0.92 0.34 3.36
C ASP A 104 -1.18 -0.39 2.02
N HIS A 105 -2.06 0.17 1.20
CA HIS A 105 -2.26 -0.15 -0.20
C HIS A 105 -1.12 0.37 -1.08
N GLY A 106 -0.96 -0.29 -2.22
CA GLY A 106 0.08 0.05 -3.17
C GLY A 106 -0.25 -0.43 -4.57
N ALA A 107 0.50 0.12 -5.51
CA ALA A 107 0.35 -0.13 -6.92
C ALA A 107 1.71 -0.10 -7.61
N PRO A 108 1.80 -0.55 -8.88
CA PRO A 108 3.06 -0.49 -9.60
C PRO A 108 3.64 0.94 -9.55
N GLY A 109 4.74 1.14 -8.84
CA GLY A 109 5.47 2.39 -8.76
C GLY A 109 4.85 3.48 -7.88
N LEU A 110 3.90 3.15 -6.99
CA LEU A 110 3.38 4.08 -5.98
C LEU A 110 2.85 3.39 -4.72
N ILE A 111 2.83 4.14 -3.62
CA ILE A 111 2.21 3.74 -2.34
C ILE A 111 1.14 4.77 -1.95
N GLN A 112 0.03 4.31 -1.36
CA GLN A 112 -1.14 5.15 -1.06
C GLN A 112 -1.12 5.71 0.36
N PHE A 113 -1.82 6.83 0.55
CA PHE A 113 -2.09 7.42 1.86
C PHE A 113 -3.60 7.54 2.10
N PRO A 114 -4.06 7.70 3.36
CA PRO A 114 -5.48 7.65 3.72
C PRO A 114 -6.40 8.67 3.03
N HIS A 115 -5.87 9.82 2.59
CA HIS A 115 -6.67 10.82 1.91
C HIS A 115 -6.77 10.57 0.41
N TYR A 116 -8.00 10.66 -0.09
CA TYR A 116 -8.41 10.34 -1.47
C TYR A 116 -7.36 10.77 -2.50
N SER A 117 -6.67 9.78 -3.07
CA SER A 117 -5.65 9.87 -4.14
C SER A 117 -4.26 10.37 -3.80
N ASP A 118 -4.01 10.65 -2.54
CA ASP A 118 -2.67 10.97 -2.10
C ASP A 118 -1.80 9.72 -2.22
N ALA A 119 -0.71 9.83 -2.97
CA ALA A 119 0.25 8.77 -3.16
C ALA A 119 1.67 9.32 -3.24
N ILE A 120 2.63 8.50 -2.86
CA ILE A 120 4.04 8.74 -3.15
C ILE A 120 4.42 7.86 -4.33
N HIS A 121 4.90 8.47 -5.42
CA HIS A 121 5.53 7.74 -6.51
C HIS A 121 6.92 7.24 -6.08
N ALA A 122 7.32 6.10 -6.62
CA ALA A 122 8.63 5.49 -6.38
C ALA A 122 9.79 6.48 -6.61
N GLU A 123 9.71 7.33 -7.64
CA GLU A 123 10.72 8.36 -7.91
C GLU A 123 10.86 9.38 -6.77
N ASP A 124 9.75 9.83 -6.18
CA ASP A 124 9.74 10.82 -5.10
C ASP A 124 10.28 10.20 -3.80
N LEU A 125 9.94 8.94 -3.51
CA LEU A 125 10.48 8.21 -2.36
C LEU A 125 12.00 8.02 -2.48
N ASN A 126 12.48 7.49 -3.61
CA ASN A 126 13.91 7.26 -3.81
C ASN A 126 14.69 8.57 -3.83
N LYS A 127 14.12 9.64 -4.40
CA LYS A 127 14.73 10.98 -4.31
C LYS A 127 14.87 11.44 -2.86
N ALA A 128 13.86 11.24 -2.01
CA ALA A 128 13.98 11.57 -0.59
C ALA A 128 15.06 10.74 0.13
N LEU A 129 15.19 9.45 -0.17
CA LEU A 129 16.25 8.60 0.38
C LEU A 129 17.65 9.04 -0.08
N ILE A 130 17.80 9.41 -1.36
CA ILE A 130 19.03 10.00 -1.92
C ILE A 130 19.34 11.32 -1.21
N ASP A 131 18.35 12.20 -1.05
CA ASP A 131 18.51 13.48 -0.35
C ASP A 131 18.98 13.25 1.09
N MET A 132 18.38 12.30 1.82
CA MET A 132 18.81 11.95 3.18
C MET A 132 20.25 11.44 3.23
N HIS A 133 20.66 10.58 2.28
CA HIS A 133 22.02 10.07 2.17
C HIS A 133 23.03 11.21 1.92
N GLN A 134 22.75 12.07 0.92
CA GLN A 134 23.61 13.20 0.55
C GLN A 134 23.77 14.20 1.70
N ASN A 135 22.73 14.37 2.51
CA ASN A 135 22.75 15.24 3.69
C ASN A 135 23.23 14.53 4.97
N LYS A 136 23.81 13.33 4.86
CA LYS A 136 24.40 12.55 5.96
C LYS A 136 23.45 12.38 7.15
N ARG A 137 22.19 12.07 6.85
CA ARG A 137 21.12 11.95 7.85
C ARG A 137 21.05 10.58 8.50
N PHE A 138 21.90 9.65 8.11
CA PHE A 138 22.02 8.33 8.72
C PHE A 138 23.40 7.73 8.39
N ALA A 139 23.86 6.81 9.24
CA ALA A 139 24.95 5.89 8.93
C ALA A 139 24.45 4.73 8.06
N LYS A 140 23.35 4.09 8.49
CA LYS A 140 22.66 3.00 7.78
C LYS A 140 21.15 3.18 7.91
N LEU A 141 20.39 2.84 6.86
CA LEU A 141 18.94 2.90 6.85
C LEU A 141 18.36 1.56 6.42
N VAL A 142 17.35 1.09 7.15
CA VAL A 142 16.53 -0.09 6.81
C VAL A 142 15.09 0.35 6.53
N PHE A 143 14.50 -0.13 5.44
CA PHE A 143 13.14 0.19 5.04
C PHE A 143 12.32 -1.09 4.86
N TYR A 144 11.31 -1.33 5.69
CA TYR A 144 10.34 -2.41 5.50
C TYR A 144 9.05 -1.83 4.89
N LEU A 145 8.67 -2.36 3.73
CA LEU A 145 7.53 -1.90 2.96
C LEU A 145 6.52 -3.02 2.72
N GLU A 146 5.37 -2.96 3.39
CA GLU A 146 4.23 -3.83 3.09
C GLU A 146 3.14 -3.11 2.30
N THR A 147 3.12 -3.38 1.00
CA THR A 147 2.04 -2.98 0.10
C THR A 147 1.95 -3.97 -1.05
N CYS A 148 0.82 -4.00 -1.76
CA CYS A 148 0.79 -4.56 -3.11
C CYS A 148 1.87 -3.86 -3.97
N TYR A 149 2.54 -4.62 -4.83
CA TYR A 149 3.57 -4.14 -5.76
C TYR A 149 4.79 -3.49 -5.09
N SER A 150 5.03 -3.74 -3.80
CA SER A 150 6.07 -3.04 -3.01
C SER A 150 7.47 -3.12 -3.64
N GLY A 151 7.85 -4.23 -4.27
CA GLY A 151 9.12 -4.34 -5.01
C GLY A 151 9.31 -3.25 -6.08
N SER A 152 8.23 -2.79 -6.72
CA SER A 152 8.28 -1.78 -7.79
C SER A 152 8.68 -0.38 -7.31
N MET A 153 8.71 -0.17 -5.98
CA MET A 153 9.16 1.06 -5.35
C MET A 153 10.68 1.18 -5.32
N PHE A 154 11.43 0.08 -5.41
CA PHE A 154 12.90 0.08 -5.32
C PHE A 154 13.57 -0.56 -6.53
N ASP A 155 12.85 -1.44 -7.24
CA ASP A 155 13.37 -2.14 -8.41
C ASP A 155 13.90 -1.17 -9.49
N ASN A 156 15.17 -1.34 -9.85
CA ASN A 156 15.93 -0.46 -10.74
C ASN A 156 15.93 1.03 -10.36
N LEU A 157 15.64 1.36 -9.10
CA LEU A 157 15.55 2.74 -8.59
C LEU A 157 16.42 3.02 -7.38
N LEU A 158 16.62 2.04 -6.50
CA LEU A 158 17.39 2.21 -5.27
C LEU A 158 18.87 1.83 -5.51
N PRO A 159 19.81 2.80 -5.52
CA PRO A 159 21.23 2.49 -5.60
C PRO A 159 21.72 1.56 -4.49
N ASN A 160 22.71 0.73 -4.82
CA ASN A 160 23.32 -0.22 -3.90
C ASN A 160 24.47 0.37 -3.06
N ASP A 161 24.80 1.64 -3.26
CA ASP A 161 25.94 2.34 -2.64
C ASP A 161 25.51 3.51 -1.72
N MET A 162 24.27 3.49 -1.22
CA MET A 162 23.70 4.56 -0.39
C MET A 162 23.50 4.22 1.08
N ASN A 163 24.03 3.08 1.55
CA ASN A 163 23.77 2.62 2.92
C ASN A 163 22.27 2.44 3.25
N VAL A 164 21.45 2.09 2.25
CA VAL A 164 20.02 1.81 2.41
C VAL A 164 19.76 0.34 2.06
N TYR A 165 19.07 -0.37 2.94
CA TYR A 165 18.58 -1.73 2.72
C TYR A 165 17.07 -1.74 2.80
N ALA A 166 16.39 -2.15 1.74
CA ALA A 166 14.94 -2.21 1.71
C ALA A 166 14.46 -3.66 1.63
N VAL A 167 13.42 -4.00 2.38
CA VAL A 167 12.69 -5.27 2.31
C VAL A 167 11.24 -4.97 1.96
N THR A 168 10.69 -5.75 1.04
CA THR A 168 9.35 -5.54 0.48
C THR A 168 8.50 -6.79 0.65
N SER A 169 7.20 -6.59 0.88
CA SER A 169 6.26 -7.69 1.08
C SER A 169 6.00 -8.50 -0.18
N SER A 170 6.17 -7.93 -1.38
CA SER A 170 5.83 -8.58 -2.65
C SER A 170 6.76 -8.15 -3.79
N GLY A 171 6.83 -8.95 -4.85
CA GLY A 171 7.50 -8.57 -6.08
C GLY A 171 6.88 -7.34 -6.76
N PRO A 172 7.55 -6.75 -7.77
CA PRO A 172 7.13 -5.53 -8.44
C PRO A 172 5.82 -5.66 -9.24
N GLN A 173 5.31 -6.89 -9.42
CA GLN A 173 4.13 -7.20 -10.23
C GLN A 173 3.12 -8.08 -9.47
N GLU A 174 3.21 -8.09 -8.14
CA GLU A 174 2.51 -9.01 -7.25
C GLU A 174 1.69 -8.28 -6.20
N LEU A 175 0.73 -8.99 -5.62
CA LEU A 175 -0.10 -8.46 -4.54
C LEU A 175 0.53 -8.77 -3.18
N SER A 176 0.16 -7.98 -2.17
CA SER A 176 0.33 -8.37 -0.78
C SER A 176 -0.97 -9.00 -0.25
N TYR A 177 -0.87 -9.70 0.87
CA TYR A 177 -1.96 -10.45 1.46
C TYR A 177 -2.23 -10.02 2.89
N GLY A 178 -3.51 -9.88 3.22
CA GLY A 178 -3.98 -9.79 4.59
C GLY A 178 -4.13 -11.18 5.20
N CYS A 179 -4.07 -11.25 6.52
CA CYS A 179 -4.31 -12.46 7.29
C CYS A 179 -5.01 -12.10 8.62
N CYS A 180 -5.17 -13.09 9.50
CA CYS A 180 -5.67 -12.87 10.86
C CYS A 180 -7.10 -12.29 10.87
N PHE A 181 -8.09 -13.04 10.37
CA PHE A 181 -9.50 -12.63 10.49
C PHE A 181 -9.97 -12.73 11.95
N ASP A 182 -10.29 -11.60 12.55
CA ASP A 182 -10.84 -11.51 13.90
C ASP A 182 -12.37 -11.53 13.83
N LYS A 183 -12.97 -12.68 14.18
CA LYS A 183 -14.43 -12.89 14.18
C LYS A 183 -15.17 -11.90 15.08
N LEU A 184 -14.54 -11.41 16.16
CA LEU A 184 -15.17 -10.43 17.05
C LEU A 184 -15.36 -9.08 16.36
N ARG A 185 -14.39 -8.65 15.55
CA ARG A 185 -14.39 -7.37 14.81
C ARG A 185 -14.94 -7.48 13.39
N ASP A 186 -15.23 -8.70 12.92
CA ASP A 186 -15.54 -9.02 11.52
C ASP A 186 -14.56 -8.37 10.53
N ALA A 187 -13.27 -8.42 10.85
CA ALA A 187 -12.22 -7.77 10.09
C ALA A 187 -10.91 -8.56 10.13
N TYR A 188 -10.16 -8.47 9.03
CA TYR A 188 -8.75 -8.84 9.03
C TYR A 188 -7.95 -7.77 9.75
N VAL A 189 -7.10 -8.18 10.70
CA VAL A 189 -6.37 -7.26 11.58
C VAL A 189 -4.87 -7.23 11.33
N ALA A 190 -4.36 -7.93 10.31
CA ALA A 190 -2.94 -8.01 10.02
C ALA A 190 -2.58 -8.19 8.54
N GLY A 191 -1.37 -7.77 8.20
CA GLY A 191 -0.70 -8.11 6.94
C GLY A 191 0.13 -9.37 7.10
N TYR A 192 0.22 -10.18 6.05
CA TYR A 192 0.90 -11.47 6.13
C TYR A 192 2.41 -11.30 6.25
N PHE A 193 3.02 -10.39 5.50
CA PHE A 193 4.44 -10.08 5.68
C PHE A 193 4.69 -9.52 7.09
N SER A 194 3.81 -8.62 7.55
CA SER A 194 3.88 -7.96 8.85
C SER A 194 3.87 -8.94 10.01
N THR A 195 2.88 -9.83 10.00
CA THR A 195 2.74 -10.90 11.00
C THR A 195 3.99 -11.77 11.07
N ASN A 196 4.61 -12.09 9.93
CA ASN A 196 5.77 -12.97 9.92
C ASN A 196 7.03 -12.27 10.45
N TRP A 197 7.29 -11.01 10.13
CA TRP A 197 8.46 -10.33 10.71
C TRP A 197 8.29 -9.99 12.19
N PHE A 198 7.05 -9.73 12.65
CA PHE A 198 6.76 -9.64 14.09
C PHE A 198 7.00 -10.96 14.82
N ALA A 199 6.46 -12.05 14.26
CA ALA A 199 6.58 -13.37 14.86
C ALA A 199 8.03 -13.88 14.89
N ASP A 200 8.84 -13.49 13.90
CA ASP A 200 10.27 -13.76 13.87
C ASP A 200 11.00 -13.03 15.00
N TRP A 201 10.84 -11.70 15.04
CA TRP A 201 11.45 -10.86 16.08
C TRP A 201 11.09 -11.37 17.48
N GLN A 202 9.83 -11.70 17.75
CA GLN A 202 9.40 -12.16 19.07
C GLN A 202 9.96 -13.53 19.50
N LYS A 203 10.51 -14.32 18.58
CA LYS A 203 11.03 -15.68 18.84
C LYS A 203 12.55 -15.77 18.93
N HIS A 204 13.25 -14.81 18.32
CA HIS A 204 14.69 -14.87 18.15
C HIS A 204 15.41 -13.80 18.98
N ASP A 205 16.69 -14.07 19.28
CA ASP A 205 17.54 -13.11 19.99
C ASP A 205 18.01 -12.02 19.02
N VAL A 206 17.39 -10.85 19.13
CA VAL A 206 17.66 -9.67 18.29
C VAL A 206 19.11 -9.19 18.33
N LEU A 207 19.86 -9.54 19.38
CA LEU A 207 21.27 -9.18 19.50
C LEU A 207 22.14 -9.99 18.53
N THR A 208 21.66 -11.14 18.08
CA THR A 208 22.43 -12.11 17.28
C THR A 208 21.83 -12.38 15.92
N GLU A 209 20.50 -12.33 15.79
CA GLU A 209 19.81 -12.48 14.52
C GLU A 209 20.13 -11.31 13.59
N THR A 210 20.46 -11.61 12.34
CA THR A 210 20.75 -10.61 11.31
C THR A 210 19.50 -10.28 10.50
N LEU A 211 19.51 -9.11 9.85
CA LEU A 211 18.45 -8.72 8.91
C LEU A 211 18.25 -9.76 7.78
N ASP A 212 19.33 -10.39 7.29
CA ASP A 212 19.27 -11.45 6.28
C ASP A 212 18.61 -12.72 6.83
N ALA A 213 18.88 -13.10 8.08
CA ALA A 213 18.25 -14.27 8.71
C ALA A 213 16.74 -14.04 8.87
N GLN A 214 16.34 -12.86 9.34
CA GLN A 214 14.93 -12.47 9.39
C GLN A 214 14.31 -12.43 7.99
N TYR A 215 14.99 -11.88 6.99
CA TYR A 215 14.50 -11.87 5.60
C TYR A 215 14.30 -13.29 5.08
N ASP A 216 15.24 -14.22 5.30
CA ASP A 216 15.12 -15.62 4.89
C ASP A 216 13.95 -16.30 5.61
N TYR A 217 13.73 -16.03 6.89
CA TYR A 217 12.55 -16.51 7.61
C TYR A 217 11.26 -15.97 6.98
N ILE A 218 11.14 -14.66 6.81
CA ILE A 218 9.97 -14.01 6.20
C ILE A 218 9.72 -14.61 4.81
N LYS A 219 10.75 -14.69 3.98
CA LYS A 219 10.69 -15.26 2.64
C LYS A 219 10.17 -16.70 2.67
N SER A 220 10.65 -17.52 3.59
CA SER A 220 10.19 -18.92 3.74
C SER A 220 8.71 -19.05 4.08
N LYS A 221 8.08 -18.00 4.64
CA LYS A 221 6.66 -17.95 5.00
C LYS A 221 5.81 -17.25 3.95
N VAL A 222 6.30 -16.15 3.42
CA VAL A 222 5.60 -15.28 2.48
C VAL A 222 5.58 -15.88 1.08
N ASP A 223 6.69 -16.48 0.64
CA ASP A 223 6.82 -17.08 -0.69
C ASP A 223 6.10 -18.44 -0.82
N LEU A 224 5.35 -18.85 0.22
CA LEU A 224 4.65 -20.13 0.22
C LEU A 224 3.63 -20.19 -0.92
N PHE A 225 3.97 -20.98 -1.92
CA PHE A 225 3.06 -21.56 -2.90
C PHE A 225 1.99 -22.34 -2.14
N ASP A 226 0.73 -21.89 -2.12
CA ASP A 226 -0.39 -22.73 -1.68
C ASP A 226 -0.92 -23.49 -2.91
N PRO A 227 -0.56 -24.78 -3.10
CA PRO A 227 -0.99 -25.59 -4.24
C PRO A 227 -2.51 -25.83 -4.32
N ARG A 228 -3.29 -25.43 -3.31
CA ARG A 228 -4.76 -25.53 -3.32
C ARG A 228 -5.41 -24.37 -4.07
N PHE A 229 -4.68 -23.28 -4.25
CA PHE A 229 -5.11 -22.17 -5.06
C PHE A 229 -4.25 -22.16 -6.33
N ASN A 230 -4.87 -22.04 -7.50
CA ASN A 230 -4.21 -22.06 -8.81
C ASN A 230 -3.01 -21.07 -8.88
N GLU A 231 -2.25 -21.10 -9.98
CA GLU A 231 -1.08 -20.24 -10.37
C GLU A 231 -1.24 -18.69 -10.22
N THR A 232 -2.25 -18.22 -9.50
CA THR A 232 -2.64 -16.84 -9.27
C THR A 232 -2.17 -16.28 -7.92
N TYR A 233 -1.72 -17.14 -6.99
CA TYR A 233 -1.31 -16.74 -5.64
C TYR A 233 0.21 -16.73 -5.51
N HIS A 234 0.80 -15.60 -5.89
CA HIS A 234 2.24 -15.36 -5.77
C HIS A 234 2.47 -14.05 -5.00
N GLN A 235 3.13 -14.17 -3.86
CA GLN A 235 3.71 -13.07 -3.11
C GLN A 235 5.15 -13.46 -2.81
N HIS A 236 6.12 -12.77 -3.39
CA HIS A 236 7.53 -13.02 -3.12
C HIS A 236 8.13 -11.85 -2.37
N ALA A 237 8.59 -12.07 -1.14
CA ALA A 237 9.38 -11.06 -0.45
C ALA A 237 10.68 -10.80 -1.23
N GLN A 238 11.04 -9.53 -1.38
CA GLN A 238 12.27 -9.09 -2.07
C GLN A 238 13.05 -8.13 -1.18
N HIS A 239 14.36 -8.06 -1.39
CA HIS A 239 15.22 -7.04 -0.79
C HIS A 239 16.06 -6.28 -1.83
N TYR A 240 16.40 -5.03 -1.54
CA TYR A 240 17.04 -4.10 -2.46
C TYR A 240 18.09 -3.22 -1.75
N GLY A 241 18.95 -2.57 -2.54
CA GLY A 241 19.93 -1.59 -2.07
C GLY A 241 21.26 -2.22 -1.65
N ASP A 242 21.86 -1.70 -0.58
CA ASP A 242 23.12 -2.17 0.00
C ASP A 242 22.89 -3.46 0.80
N LEU A 243 22.94 -4.61 0.14
CA LEU A 243 22.75 -5.93 0.75
C LEU A 243 23.81 -6.25 1.83
N SER A 244 24.91 -5.50 1.93
CA SER A 244 25.87 -5.72 3.02
C SER A 244 25.29 -5.39 4.40
N ILE A 245 24.28 -4.52 4.46
CA ILE A 245 23.53 -4.18 5.68
C ILE A 245 22.74 -5.37 6.21
N GLY A 246 22.31 -6.29 5.32
CA GLY A 246 21.62 -7.52 5.69
C GLY A 246 22.36 -8.38 6.73
N LYS A 247 23.69 -8.24 6.79
CA LYS A 247 24.55 -8.96 7.75
C LYS A 247 24.58 -8.35 9.14
N LEU A 248 23.97 -7.18 9.34
CA LEU A 248 23.94 -6.49 10.62
C LEU A 248 22.84 -7.10 11.52
N PRO A 249 23.08 -7.19 12.85
CA PRO A 249 22.07 -7.63 13.80
C PRO A 249 20.83 -6.73 13.81
N LEU A 250 19.65 -7.33 14.02
CA LEU A 250 18.37 -6.63 14.15
C LEU A 250 18.43 -5.53 15.22
N ALA A 251 19.09 -5.80 16.35
CA ALA A 251 19.22 -4.86 17.46
C ALA A 251 19.86 -3.51 17.09
N GLN A 252 20.59 -3.43 15.98
CA GLN A 252 21.15 -2.16 15.49
C GLN A 252 20.10 -1.20 14.94
N PHE A 253 18.90 -1.69 14.59
CA PHE A 253 17.81 -0.91 14.00
C PHE A 253 16.53 -0.98 14.84
N LEU A 254 16.31 -2.10 15.52
CA LEU A 254 15.04 -2.47 16.14
C LEU A 254 15.07 -2.37 17.68
N GLY A 255 16.22 -2.08 18.27
CA GLY A 255 16.41 -1.95 19.72
C GLY A 255 17.13 -3.16 20.31
N SER A 256 17.86 -2.95 21.41
CA SER A 256 18.82 -3.92 21.96
C SER A 256 18.42 -4.52 23.30
N LYS A 257 17.25 -4.16 23.85
CA LYS A 257 16.76 -4.82 25.06
C LYS A 257 16.13 -6.16 24.69
N ASN A 258 16.78 -7.26 25.05
CA ASN A 258 16.11 -8.54 25.12
C ASN A 258 15.13 -8.51 26.29
N LEU A 259 13.85 -8.60 25.96
CA LEU A 259 12.80 -8.80 26.95
C LEU A 259 12.43 -10.29 26.97
N ASP A 260 12.14 -10.81 28.16
CA ASP A 260 11.32 -12.02 28.30
C ASP A 260 9.90 -11.64 27.83
N MET A 261 9.71 -11.58 26.52
CA MET A 261 8.39 -11.29 25.94
C MET A 261 7.47 -12.47 26.26
N PRO A 262 6.25 -12.22 26.77
CA PRO A 262 5.28 -13.30 26.90
C PRO A 262 5.11 -13.95 25.53
N GLU A 263 5.21 -15.28 25.48
CA GLU A 263 5.01 -16.04 24.25
C GLU A 263 3.75 -15.52 23.56
N VAL A 264 3.89 -15.03 22.32
CA VAL A 264 2.73 -14.90 21.45
C VAL A 264 2.08 -16.25 21.43
N ASN A 265 0.77 -16.29 21.65
CA ASN A 265 0.02 -17.52 21.56
C ASN A 265 0.08 -17.93 20.08
N THR A 266 1.11 -18.69 19.69
CA THR A 266 1.38 -19.14 18.32
C THR A 266 0.35 -20.19 17.90
N LYS A 267 -0.91 -20.03 18.27
CA LYS A 267 -2.03 -20.70 17.62
C LYS A 267 -2.23 -20.22 16.17
N LEU A 268 -1.44 -19.26 15.69
CA LEU A 268 -1.22 -19.05 14.24
C LEU A 268 -0.51 -20.25 13.56
N ASN A 269 0.18 -21.10 14.35
CA ASN A 269 0.74 -22.38 13.91
C ASN A 269 -0.13 -23.58 14.27
N ASP A 270 -1.32 -23.37 14.88
CA ASP A 270 -2.26 -24.48 15.04
C ASP A 270 -2.90 -24.70 13.66
N GLU A 271 -2.42 -25.71 12.95
CA GLU A 271 -2.94 -26.16 11.63
C GLU A 271 -4.47 -26.40 11.63
N SER A 272 -5.12 -26.34 12.80
CA SER A 272 -6.55 -26.56 13.03
C SER A 272 -7.47 -25.36 12.74
N GLU A 273 -6.99 -24.12 12.70
CA GLU A 273 -7.74 -23.00 12.11
C GLU A 273 -6.91 -22.36 10.99
N PRO A 274 -7.22 -22.62 9.71
CA PRO A 274 -6.46 -22.03 8.62
C PRO A 274 -6.59 -20.51 8.72
N CYS A 275 -5.45 -19.82 8.91
CA CYS A 275 -5.35 -18.40 8.61
C CYS A 275 -5.90 -18.21 7.20
N THR A 276 -7.05 -17.57 7.08
CA THR A 276 -7.64 -17.29 5.76
C THR A 276 -6.84 -16.17 5.14
N PHE A 277 -5.89 -16.51 4.28
CA PHE A 277 -5.16 -15.52 3.49
C PHE A 277 -6.08 -14.99 2.41
N VAL A 278 -6.04 -13.69 2.21
CA VAL A 278 -6.80 -13.02 1.15
C VAL A 278 -5.95 -11.90 0.60
N SER A 279 -5.98 -11.71 -0.72
CA SER A 279 -5.28 -10.59 -1.34
C SER A 279 -5.78 -9.29 -0.70
N THR A 280 -4.89 -8.34 -0.44
CA THR A 280 -5.25 -7.02 0.08
C THR A 280 -6.41 -6.39 -0.69
N GLN A 281 -6.47 -6.69 -1.99
CA GLN A 281 -7.51 -6.23 -2.89
C GLN A 281 -8.89 -6.85 -2.62
N ASP A 282 -8.93 -8.14 -2.31
CA ASP A 282 -10.18 -8.89 -2.16
C ASP A 282 -10.67 -8.97 -0.71
N MET A 283 -9.90 -8.47 0.25
CA MET A 283 -10.30 -8.43 1.66
C MET A 283 -11.68 -7.78 1.88
N PRO A 284 -12.07 -6.63 1.29
CA PRO A 284 -13.41 -6.07 1.48
C PRO A 284 -14.53 -7.00 0.98
N VAL A 285 -14.30 -7.68 -0.15
CA VAL A 285 -15.23 -8.67 -0.71
C VAL A 285 -15.36 -9.85 0.25
N ARG A 286 -14.23 -10.40 0.70
CA ARG A 286 -14.24 -11.57 1.59
C ARG A 286 -14.87 -11.25 2.94
N MET A 287 -14.62 -10.06 3.49
CA MET A 287 -15.26 -9.62 4.73
C MET A 287 -16.78 -9.54 4.60
N LEU A 288 -17.31 -8.99 3.49
CA LEU A 288 -18.76 -8.96 3.24
C LEU A 288 -19.34 -10.37 3.07
N GLN A 289 -18.67 -11.24 2.31
CA GLN A 289 -19.07 -12.65 2.18
C GLN A 289 -19.13 -13.36 3.53
N MET A 290 -18.10 -13.20 4.36
CA MET A 290 -18.07 -13.78 5.72
C MET A 290 -19.21 -13.24 6.59
N LYS A 291 -19.52 -11.94 6.50
CA LYS A 291 -20.66 -11.33 7.22
C LYS A 291 -22.01 -11.85 6.75
N ILE A 292 -22.17 -12.16 5.46
CA ILE A 292 -23.36 -12.79 4.88
C ILE A 292 -23.49 -14.25 5.35
N GLU A 293 -22.37 -14.97 5.38
CA GLU A 293 -22.27 -16.37 5.83
C GLU A 293 -22.55 -16.51 7.34
N SER A 294 -22.18 -15.51 8.15
CA SER A 294 -22.25 -15.60 9.63
C SER A 294 -23.56 -15.13 10.25
N THR A 295 -24.37 -14.34 9.53
CA THR A 295 -25.65 -13.83 10.03
C THR A 295 -26.81 -14.75 9.66
N ASP A 296 -27.73 -15.00 10.60
CA ASP A 296 -29.02 -15.64 10.33
C ASP A 296 -30.14 -14.63 10.02
N ASP A 297 -29.97 -13.37 10.46
CA ASP A 297 -30.93 -12.30 10.26
C ASP A 297 -31.00 -11.90 8.77
N ILE A 298 -32.21 -12.03 8.19
CA ILE A 298 -32.47 -11.76 6.77
C ILE A 298 -32.23 -10.28 6.44
N SER A 299 -32.65 -9.35 7.30
CA SER A 299 -32.46 -7.91 7.04
C SER A 299 -30.99 -7.52 7.07
N ILE A 300 -30.19 -8.10 7.97
CA ILE A 300 -28.74 -7.87 8.02
C ILE A 300 -28.07 -8.51 6.80
N ARG A 301 -28.49 -9.71 6.42
CA ARG A 301 -27.98 -10.42 5.23
C ARG A 301 -28.22 -9.60 3.96
N ASP A 302 -29.43 -9.08 3.77
CA ASP A 302 -29.81 -8.27 2.61
C ASP A 302 -28.96 -6.99 2.55
N LYS A 303 -28.75 -6.31 3.69
CA LYS A 303 -27.87 -5.13 3.79
C LYS A 303 -26.44 -5.43 3.34
N TYR A 304 -25.84 -6.53 3.80
CA TYR A 304 -24.48 -6.89 3.38
C TYR A 304 -24.40 -7.37 1.94
N THR A 305 -25.47 -7.99 1.43
CA THR A 305 -25.58 -8.40 0.03
C THR A 305 -25.62 -7.16 -0.87
N GLU A 306 -26.42 -6.14 -0.51
CA GLU A 306 -26.45 -4.87 -1.23
C GLU A 306 -25.08 -4.18 -1.25
N GLN A 307 -24.36 -4.16 -0.13
CA GLN A 307 -23.00 -3.61 -0.07
C GLN A 307 -22.00 -4.41 -0.93
N LEU A 308 -22.14 -5.74 -0.97
CA LEU A 308 -21.31 -6.60 -1.81
C LEU A 308 -21.60 -6.35 -3.30
N ASP A 309 -22.87 -6.24 -3.67
CA ASP A 309 -23.29 -5.94 -5.04
C ASP A 309 -22.80 -4.56 -5.46
N GLU A 310 -22.89 -3.54 -4.61
CA GLU A 310 -22.34 -2.20 -4.87
C GLU A 310 -20.82 -2.26 -5.13
N LEU A 311 -20.07 -3.00 -4.29
CA LEU A 311 -18.63 -3.21 -4.44
C LEU A 311 -18.28 -3.93 -5.75
N LEU A 312 -19.00 -5.00 -6.10
CA LEU A 312 -18.75 -5.77 -7.32
C LEU A 312 -19.15 -5.00 -8.58
N ASN A 313 -20.27 -4.29 -8.55
CA ASN A 313 -20.71 -3.42 -9.64
C ASN A 313 -19.72 -2.26 -9.85
N GLY A 314 -19.17 -1.70 -8.76
CA GLY A 314 -18.09 -0.72 -8.82
C GLY A 314 -16.86 -1.25 -9.54
N ARG A 315 -16.42 -2.48 -9.23
CA ARG A 315 -15.30 -3.13 -9.94
C ARG A 315 -15.60 -3.33 -11.43
N GLN A 316 -16.77 -3.85 -11.78
CA GLN A 316 -17.17 -4.07 -13.17
C GLN A 316 -17.26 -2.75 -13.96
N TYR A 317 -17.78 -1.69 -13.33
CA TYR A 317 -17.82 -0.36 -13.94
C TYR A 317 -16.41 0.12 -14.29
N VAL A 318 -15.46 -0.06 -13.36
CA VAL A 318 -14.07 0.31 -13.59
C VAL A 318 -13.46 -0.51 -14.73
N ASP A 319 -13.62 -1.84 -14.71
CA ASP A 319 -13.09 -2.70 -15.78
C ASP A 319 -13.61 -2.26 -17.16
N LYS A 320 -14.92 -1.95 -17.25
CA LYS A 320 -15.53 -1.43 -18.47
C LYS A 320 -14.93 -0.11 -18.95
N VAL A 321 -14.68 0.84 -18.04
CA VAL A 321 -14.03 2.13 -18.39
C VAL A 321 -12.65 1.90 -19.02
N PHE A 322 -11.92 0.89 -18.56
CA PHE A 322 -10.61 0.56 -19.11
C PHE A 322 -10.69 -0.17 -20.42
N ASP A 323 -11.64 -1.10 -20.58
CA ASP A 323 -11.89 -1.76 -21.85
C ASP A 323 -12.20 -0.72 -22.93
N GLU A 324 -13.09 0.24 -22.64
CA GLU A 324 -13.41 1.36 -23.54
C GLU A 324 -12.18 2.21 -23.86
N TYR A 325 -11.35 2.50 -22.85
CA TYR A 325 -10.11 3.26 -23.02
C TYR A 325 -9.08 2.53 -23.89
N VAL A 326 -8.85 1.24 -23.66
CA VAL A 326 -7.97 0.39 -24.46
C VAL A 326 -8.46 0.29 -25.90
N ASN A 327 -9.77 0.08 -26.10
CA ASN A 327 -10.36 0.04 -27.43
C ASN A 327 -10.24 1.38 -28.18
N SER A 328 -10.27 2.52 -27.46
CA SER A 328 -10.00 3.84 -28.07
C SER A 328 -8.55 3.97 -28.56
N ILE A 329 -7.59 3.35 -27.88
CA ILE A 329 -6.17 3.38 -28.26
C ILE A 329 -5.90 2.51 -29.49
N GLN A 330 -6.63 1.41 -29.68
CA GLN A 330 -6.48 0.57 -30.89
C GLN A 330 -6.74 1.35 -32.19
N HIS A 331 -7.57 2.39 -32.15
CA HIS A 331 -7.80 3.28 -33.29
C HIS A 331 -6.57 4.16 -33.61
N ILE A 332 -5.74 4.44 -32.60
CA ILE A 332 -4.51 5.24 -32.72
C ILE A 332 -3.33 4.36 -33.10
N ILE A 333 -3.29 3.11 -32.63
CA ILE A 333 -2.20 2.16 -32.86
C ILE A 333 -2.78 0.84 -33.40
N PRO A 334 -2.86 0.71 -34.73
CA PRO A 334 -3.34 -0.51 -35.37
C PRO A 334 -2.46 -1.71 -34.98
N ASN A 335 -3.08 -2.86 -34.71
CA ASN A 335 -2.44 -4.16 -34.38
C ASN A 335 -1.99 -4.38 -32.93
N ILE A 336 -2.40 -3.55 -31.97
CA ILE A 336 -2.24 -3.91 -30.56
C ILE A 336 -3.41 -4.78 -30.09
N GLU A 337 -3.12 -5.96 -29.54
CA GLU A 337 -4.11 -6.83 -28.91
C GLU A 337 -4.55 -6.27 -27.56
N SER A 338 -5.83 -5.89 -27.40
CA SER A 338 -6.39 -5.39 -26.13
C SER A 338 -6.10 -6.32 -24.96
N ASN A 339 -6.19 -7.64 -25.17
CA ASN A 339 -5.90 -8.64 -24.15
C ASN A 339 -4.43 -8.61 -23.68
N ALA A 340 -3.49 -8.33 -24.58
CA ALA A 340 -2.10 -8.17 -24.21
C ALA A 340 -1.89 -6.89 -23.37
N ILE A 341 -2.61 -5.80 -23.68
CA ILE A 341 -2.54 -4.56 -22.88
C ILE A 341 -3.12 -4.77 -21.48
N LEU A 342 -4.24 -5.49 -21.37
CA LEU A 342 -4.96 -5.62 -20.11
C LEU A 342 -4.31 -6.64 -19.16
N ASN A 343 -3.66 -7.68 -19.71
CA ASN A 343 -3.23 -8.83 -18.91
C ASN A 343 -1.70 -9.01 -18.76
N THR A 344 -0.88 -8.30 -19.54
CA THR A 344 0.58 -8.43 -19.38
C THR A 344 1.02 -7.78 -18.05
N LYS A 345 2.11 -8.24 -17.46
CA LYS A 345 2.76 -7.51 -16.36
C LYS A 345 4.13 -7.09 -16.87
N GLN A 346 4.38 -5.79 -16.94
CA GLN A 346 5.63 -5.22 -17.45
C GLN A 346 6.35 -4.40 -16.39
N GLU A 347 7.67 -4.40 -16.47
CA GLU A 347 8.54 -3.53 -15.69
C GLU A 347 8.30 -2.05 -16.02
N LEU A 348 8.39 -1.20 -14.99
CA LEU A 348 8.14 0.23 -15.10
C LEU A 348 9.39 0.99 -15.59
N ASN A 349 9.61 0.96 -16.91
CA ASN A 349 10.79 1.57 -17.52
C ASN A 349 10.67 3.09 -17.75
N ASN A 350 9.47 3.63 -18.00
CA ASN A 350 9.24 5.07 -18.20
C ASN A 350 8.34 5.66 -17.10
N ARG A 351 8.94 5.88 -15.92
CA ARG A 351 8.24 6.31 -14.71
C ARG A 351 7.69 7.73 -14.78
N HIS A 352 8.35 8.62 -15.53
CA HIS A 352 7.82 9.96 -15.81
C HIS A 352 6.52 9.92 -16.62
N CYS A 353 6.46 9.11 -17.69
CA CYS A 353 5.24 8.91 -18.46
C CYS A 353 4.16 8.21 -17.63
N TYR A 354 4.56 7.23 -16.81
CA TYR A 354 3.67 6.54 -15.87
C TYR A 354 2.96 7.53 -14.95
N ARG A 355 3.74 8.38 -14.28
CA ARG A 355 3.23 9.41 -13.36
C ARG A 355 2.23 10.33 -14.05
N GLN A 356 2.61 10.90 -15.21
CA GLN A 356 1.72 11.77 -15.96
C GLN A 356 0.38 11.10 -16.30
N LEU A 357 0.41 9.81 -16.66
CA LEU A 357 -0.80 9.06 -16.98
C LEU A 357 -1.67 8.84 -15.73
N VAL A 358 -1.06 8.37 -14.64
CA VAL A 358 -1.77 8.13 -13.38
C VAL A 358 -2.41 9.42 -12.87
N ASP A 359 -1.65 10.51 -12.83
CA ASP A 359 -2.12 11.83 -12.40
C ASP A 359 -3.26 12.33 -13.30
N THR A 360 -3.12 12.20 -14.62
CA THR A 360 -4.15 12.64 -15.59
C THR A 360 -5.42 11.81 -15.46
N PHE A 361 -5.29 10.48 -15.39
CA PHE A 361 -6.44 9.59 -15.26
C PHE A 361 -7.17 9.86 -13.95
N HIS A 362 -6.41 10.03 -12.86
CA HIS A 362 -6.94 10.37 -11.55
C HIS A 362 -7.76 11.66 -11.59
N GLN A 363 -7.21 12.74 -12.17
CA GLN A 363 -7.86 14.06 -12.23
C GLN A 363 -9.05 14.13 -13.18
N LYS A 364 -9.03 13.38 -14.30
CA LYS A 364 -9.96 13.61 -15.42
C LYS A 364 -10.95 12.48 -15.69
N CYS A 365 -10.69 11.27 -15.21
CA CYS A 365 -11.52 10.10 -15.48
C CYS A 365 -12.18 9.59 -14.21
N LEU A 366 -11.40 8.96 -13.33
CA LEU A 366 -11.91 8.37 -12.10
C LEU A 366 -10.88 8.60 -11.00
N HIS A 367 -11.35 9.16 -9.89
CA HIS A 367 -10.50 9.37 -8.73
C HIS A 367 -10.12 8.01 -8.14
N LEU A 368 -8.89 7.58 -8.44
CA LEU A 368 -8.32 6.28 -8.04
C LEU A 368 -8.30 6.00 -6.53
N GLY A 369 -8.65 6.97 -5.67
CA GLY A 369 -8.76 6.79 -4.23
C GLY A 369 -10.20 6.78 -3.67
N LEU A 370 -11.24 6.78 -4.51
CA LEU A 370 -12.63 6.81 -4.02
C LEU A 370 -13.08 5.47 -3.40
N ARG A 371 -13.97 5.60 -2.40
CA ARG A 371 -14.55 4.49 -1.63
C ARG A 371 -15.12 3.39 -2.54
N GLY A 372 -14.90 2.14 -2.16
CA GLY A 372 -15.57 0.97 -2.75
C GLY A 372 -15.00 0.49 -4.10
N THR A 373 -14.08 1.21 -4.72
CA THR A 373 -13.32 0.69 -5.87
C THR A 373 -11.93 0.35 -5.39
N CYS A 374 -11.59 -0.94 -5.28
CA CYS A 374 -10.26 -1.38 -4.87
C CYS A 374 -9.20 -0.77 -5.80
N PRO A 375 -8.42 0.25 -5.37
CA PRO A 375 -7.52 1.01 -6.24
C PRO A 375 -6.43 0.13 -6.88
N ASP A 376 -6.05 -0.91 -6.17
CA ASP A 376 -4.92 -1.75 -6.50
C ASP A 376 -5.16 -2.57 -7.79
N LYS A 377 -6.39 -3.06 -8.07
CA LYS A 377 -6.72 -3.64 -9.39
C LYS A 377 -6.65 -2.57 -10.49
N MET A 378 -7.07 -1.34 -10.17
CA MET A 378 -7.15 -0.22 -11.10
C MET A 378 -5.77 0.31 -11.53
N MET A 379 -4.73 0.06 -10.73
CA MET A 379 -3.38 0.51 -11.03
C MET A 379 -2.50 -0.64 -11.58
N ALA A 380 -2.80 -1.88 -11.20
CA ALA A 380 -2.21 -3.09 -11.79
C ALA A 380 -2.52 -3.24 -13.28
N VAL A 381 -3.77 -2.97 -13.70
CA VAL A 381 -4.23 -3.10 -15.10
C VAL A 381 -3.48 -2.18 -16.07
N ARG A 382 -2.64 -1.23 -15.61
CA ARG A 382 -2.15 -0.14 -16.47
C ARG A 382 -0.69 -0.13 -16.85
N ALA A 383 0.19 -0.95 -16.26
CA ALA A 383 1.62 -1.02 -16.61
C ALA A 383 1.86 -1.10 -18.14
N ASN A 384 1.08 -1.91 -18.87
CA ASN A 384 1.28 -2.10 -20.32
C ASN A 384 0.72 -0.97 -21.18
N LEU A 385 -0.36 -0.33 -20.72
CA LEU A 385 -0.95 0.80 -21.42
C LEU A 385 0.07 1.95 -21.54
N MET A 386 1.03 2.01 -20.60
CA MET A 386 2.11 2.99 -20.56
C MET A 386 3.29 2.67 -21.49
N PHE A 387 3.60 1.39 -21.75
CA PHE A 387 4.55 1.04 -22.82
C PHE A 387 4.04 1.55 -24.17
N ILE A 388 2.75 1.39 -24.39
CA ILE A 388 2.08 1.72 -25.63
C ILE A 388 2.00 3.23 -25.83
N MET A 389 1.64 3.99 -24.79
CA MET A 389 1.65 5.45 -24.84
C MET A 389 3.05 6.05 -24.92
N ALA A 390 4.06 5.45 -24.28
CA ALA A 390 5.46 5.84 -24.45
C ALA A 390 5.96 5.61 -25.89
N THR A 391 5.49 4.54 -26.54
CA THR A 391 5.78 4.26 -27.95
C THR A 391 5.10 5.27 -28.90
N VAL A 392 3.87 5.70 -28.61
CA VAL A 392 3.17 6.76 -29.37
C VAL A 392 3.86 8.11 -29.24
N LYS A 393 4.25 8.51 -28.02
CA LYS A 393 4.91 9.80 -27.76
C LYS A 393 6.34 9.84 -28.33
N ALA A 394 7.02 8.70 -28.41
CA ALA A 394 8.34 8.58 -29.01
C ALA A 394 8.31 8.46 -30.56
N GLY A 395 7.19 8.02 -31.14
CA GLY A 395 7.06 7.71 -32.56
C GLY A 395 6.40 8.79 -33.44
N ASP A 396 5.57 9.68 -32.89
CA ASP A 396 4.79 10.62 -33.71
C ASP A 396 4.90 12.08 -33.26
N LYS A 397 5.59 12.90 -34.07
CA LYS A 397 5.68 14.37 -33.90
C LYS A 397 4.33 15.08 -34.08
N ARG A 398 3.23 14.37 -34.37
CA ARG A 398 1.89 14.93 -34.61
C ARG A 398 0.88 14.77 -33.46
N THR A 399 1.21 14.08 -32.37
CA THR A 399 0.28 13.92 -31.23
C THR A 399 0.52 14.98 -30.15
N SER A 400 0.30 16.24 -30.51
CA SER A 400 0.57 17.40 -29.65
C SER A 400 -0.58 17.82 -28.73
N THR A 401 -1.60 17.00 -28.46
CA THR A 401 -2.49 17.14 -27.28
C THR A 401 -3.52 16.00 -27.18
N LEU A 402 -3.49 15.22 -26.10
CA LEU A 402 -4.60 14.36 -25.69
C LEU A 402 -5.49 15.15 -24.71
N HIS A 403 -6.74 15.42 -25.08
CA HIS A 403 -7.72 16.09 -24.22
C HIS A 403 -8.76 15.10 -23.69
N PHE A 404 -9.09 15.23 -22.40
CA PHE A 404 -10.06 14.39 -21.71
C PHE A 404 -11.19 15.28 -21.20
N GLU A 405 -12.42 14.95 -21.55
CA GLU A 405 -13.62 15.62 -21.04
C GLU A 405 -14.66 14.56 -20.67
N ARG A 406 -15.07 14.52 -19.38
CA ARG A 406 -16.12 13.63 -18.85
C ARG A 406 -15.98 12.15 -19.27
N GLY A 407 -14.80 11.56 -19.06
CA GLY A 407 -14.56 10.14 -19.37
C GLY A 407 -14.44 9.80 -20.86
N THR A 408 -14.46 10.79 -21.76
CA THR A 408 -14.24 10.59 -23.20
C THR A 408 -12.93 11.23 -23.62
N LEU A 409 -12.11 10.49 -24.39
CA LEU A 409 -10.90 11.02 -25.02
C LEU A 409 -11.30 11.79 -26.30
N LEU A 410 -11.02 13.09 -26.33
CA LEU A 410 -11.17 13.92 -27.52
C LEU A 410 -9.79 14.12 -28.16
N VAL A 411 -9.62 13.58 -29.36
CA VAL A 411 -8.47 13.89 -30.22
C VAL A 411 -8.83 15.16 -31.00
N GLN A 412 -8.14 16.28 -30.73
CA GLN A 412 -8.22 17.44 -31.62
C GLN A 412 -7.13 17.33 -32.68
N PRO A 413 -7.47 17.10 -33.96
CA PRO A 413 -6.57 17.46 -35.03
C PRO A 413 -6.58 18.99 -35.17
N GLU A 414 -5.42 19.61 -35.39
CA GLU A 414 -5.38 20.97 -35.92
C GLU A 414 -6.13 20.99 -37.25
N SER A 415 -7.27 21.67 -37.25
CA SER A 415 -8.19 21.98 -38.35
C SER A 415 -9.47 21.11 -38.50
N ILE A 416 -10.59 21.83 -38.41
CA ILE A 416 -11.94 21.60 -39.00
C ILE A 416 -13.09 21.12 -38.05
N LEU A 417 -14.01 22.08 -37.84
CA LEU A 417 -15.45 22.11 -37.49
C LEU A 417 -16.16 20.95 -36.74
N HIS A 418 -16.73 21.38 -35.60
CA HIS A 418 -18.05 21.05 -35.01
C HIS A 418 -18.78 19.75 -35.42
N SER A 419 -18.95 18.86 -34.44
CA SER A 419 -20.26 18.26 -34.15
C SER A 419 -20.38 17.95 -32.65
N ARG A 420 -21.49 18.40 -32.03
CA ARG A 420 -21.85 18.12 -30.63
C ARG A 420 -22.81 16.93 -30.61
N LEU A 421 -22.55 15.94 -29.76
CA LEU A 421 -23.53 14.92 -29.37
C LEU A 421 -23.89 15.12 -27.89
N SER A 422 -25.16 15.36 -27.63
CA SER A 422 -25.75 15.59 -26.31
C SER A 422 -26.04 14.27 -25.57
N LEU A 423 -25.63 14.17 -24.30
CA LEU A 423 -26.09 13.12 -23.37
C LEU A 423 -27.47 13.45 -22.76
N PRO A 424 -28.34 12.46 -22.50
CA PRO A 424 -29.43 12.60 -21.54
C PRO A 424 -28.88 12.66 -20.11
N SER A 425 -29.45 13.56 -19.32
CA SER A 425 -29.11 13.85 -17.93
C SER A 425 -29.42 12.69 -16.97
N LEU A 426 -28.39 12.15 -16.32
CA LEU A 426 -28.47 11.40 -15.06
C LEU A 426 -27.38 11.93 -14.11
N ILE A 427 -27.54 13.20 -13.70
CA ILE A 427 -26.81 13.79 -12.57
C ILE A 427 -27.86 14.49 -11.71
N HIS A 428 -28.52 13.72 -10.86
CA HIS A 428 -29.17 14.25 -9.67
C HIS A 428 -29.27 13.13 -8.64
N GLN A 429 -28.28 13.06 -7.74
CA GLN A 429 -28.40 12.77 -6.30
C GLN A 429 -27.03 12.35 -5.74
N SER A 430 -26.17 13.32 -5.48
CA SER A 430 -25.01 13.13 -4.58
C SER A 430 -24.65 14.42 -3.84
N ASN A 431 -25.66 15.26 -3.56
CA ASN A 431 -25.54 16.47 -2.74
C ASN A 431 -26.61 16.47 -1.64
N LEU A 432 -26.60 15.45 -0.79
CA LEU A 432 -27.26 15.49 0.51
C LEU A 432 -26.43 14.60 1.43
N PHE A 433 -25.46 15.18 2.14
CA PHE A 433 -25.04 14.87 3.51
C PHE A 433 -23.81 15.73 3.85
N THR A 434 -24.04 17.05 3.87
CA THR A 434 -23.26 17.99 4.67
C THR A 434 -24.25 18.68 5.61
N ASN A 435 -24.19 18.27 6.88
CA ASN A 435 -24.76 18.86 8.10
C ASN A 435 -25.46 17.81 8.97
N ARG A 436 -24.68 17.10 9.79
CA ARG A 436 -24.73 17.17 11.26
C ARG A 436 -23.62 16.34 11.87
#